data_AF-A0A384LKJ0-F1
#
_entry.id   AF-A0A384LKJ0-F1
#
_cell.length_a   1.000
_cell.length_b   1.000
_cell.length_c   1.000
_cell.angle_alpha   90.00
_cell.angle_beta   90.00
_cell.angle_gamma   90.00
#
_symmetry.space_group_name_H-M   'P 1'
#
loop_
_entity.id
_entity.type
_entity.pdbx_description
1 polymer ?
#
loop_
_entity_poly.entity_id
_entity_poly.type
_entity_poly.pdbx_seq_one_letter_code
_entity_poly.pdbx_strand_id
1 'polypeptide(L)'
;MSGIIISRPEVDTGHTDVICSTSIRHVVTVRNAALQQTETLIRQLAEISVLTAADIGGKTALDRAMKQDFHCGCWLMEKPETAMKAITRNLDCEIWRDLMQRSGMLSLMDAQG
;
A
#
# COMPACT_ATOMS: atom_id res chain seq x y z
N MET A 1 34.36 40.49 4.85
CA MET A 1 33.36 39.51 5.30
C MET A 1 32.79 38.85 4.05
N SER A 2 33.22 37.61 3.79
CA SER A 2 32.88 36.85 2.58
C SER A 2 31.47 36.28 2.71
N GLY A 3 30.61 36.61 1.74
CA GLY A 3 29.33 35.94 1.57
C GLY A 3 29.56 34.52 1.05
N ILE A 4 29.10 33.52 1.79
CA ILE A 4 29.10 32.14 1.32
C ILE A 4 28.07 32.06 0.18
N ILE A 5 28.58 32.00 -1.05
CA ILE A 5 27.80 31.57 -2.21
C ILE A 5 27.50 30.09 -1.96
N ILE A 6 26.25 29.78 -1.65
CA ILE A 6 25.77 28.40 -1.63
C ILE A 6 25.71 27.96 -3.09
N SER A 7 26.80 27.36 -3.56
CA SER A 7 26.82 26.68 -4.86
C SER A 7 25.81 25.55 -4.79
N ARG A 8 24.67 25.76 -5.45
CA ARG A 8 23.70 24.69 -5.74
C ARG A 8 24.46 23.60 -6.49
N PRO A 9 24.51 22.35 -6.00
CA PRO A 9 25.12 21.30 -6.79
C PRO A 9 24.22 21.13 -8.02
N GLU A 10 24.77 21.41 -9.20
CA GLU A 10 24.26 20.86 -10.44
C GLU A 10 24.43 19.34 -10.34
N VAL A 11 23.39 18.69 -9.81
CA VAL A 11 23.24 17.25 -9.94
C VAL A 11 22.81 17.03 -11.38
N ASP A 12 23.71 16.45 -12.16
CA ASP A 12 23.43 15.83 -13.44
C ASP A 12 22.24 14.88 -13.26
N THR A 13 21.05 15.34 -13.66
CA THR A 13 19.78 14.65 -13.41
C THR A 13 19.57 13.53 -14.42
N GLY A 14 20.44 12.54 -14.39
CA GLY A 14 20.10 11.17 -14.76
C GLY A 14 19.48 10.48 -13.56
N HIS A 15 18.14 10.51 -13.44
CA HIS A 15 17.35 9.64 -12.55
C HIS A 15 17.56 9.68 -11.03
N THR A 16 18.32 10.62 -10.46
CA THR A 16 18.50 10.69 -9.00
C THR A 16 17.61 11.78 -8.39
N ASP A 17 16.32 11.50 -8.23
CA ASP A 17 15.47 12.35 -7.39
C ASP A 17 15.87 12.16 -5.93
N VAL A 18 16.39 13.21 -5.29
CA VAL A 18 16.65 13.21 -3.84
C VAL A 18 15.32 12.96 -3.12
N ILE A 19 15.21 11.84 -2.40
CA ILE A 19 14.03 11.57 -1.58
C ILE A 19 14.03 12.54 -0.38
N CYS A 20 13.21 13.59 -0.48
CA CYS A 20 13.02 14.56 0.59
C CYS A 20 12.17 13.98 1.73
N SER A 21 12.49 14.36 2.98
CA SER A 21 11.74 13.97 4.18
C SER A 21 10.26 14.38 4.15
N THR A 22 9.94 15.49 3.46
CA THR A 22 8.56 15.93 3.21
C THR A 22 7.79 14.94 2.35
N SER A 23 8.41 14.41 1.29
CA SER A 23 7.80 13.42 0.40
C SER A 23 7.55 12.09 1.13
N ILE A 24 8.51 11.64 1.95
CA ILE A 24 8.34 10.46 2.81
C ILE A 24 7.16 10.65 3.76
N ARG A 25 7.08 11.81 4.43
CA ARG A 25 5.99 12.11 5.36
C ARG A 25 4.62 12.07 4.66
N HIS A 26 4.51 12.66 3.47
CA HIS A 26 3.28 12.63 2.69
C HIS A 26 2.87 11.21 2.33
N VAL A 27 3.80 10.38 1.83
CA VAL A 27 3.55 8.97 1.50
C VAL A 27 3.06 8.19 2.72
N VAL A 28 3.71 8.35 3.88
CA VAL A 28 3.29 7.69 5.12
C VAL A 28 1.89 8.13 5.57
N THR A 29 1.57 9.43 5.48
CA THR A 29 0.24 9.94 5.82
C THR A 29 -0.84 9.36 4.91
N VAL A 30 -0.62 9.36 3.59
CA VAL A 30 -1.57 8.80 2.62
C VAL A 30 -1.73 7.30 2.83
N ARG A 31 -0.64 6.57 3.03
CA ARG A 31 -0.64 5.12 3.33
C ARG A 31 -1.52 4.82 4.55
N ASN A 32 -1.32 5.53 5.64
CA ASN A 32 -2.08 5.29 6.89
C ASN A 32 -3.57 5.57 6.70
N ALA A 33 -3.92 6.66 6.01
CA ALA A 33 -5.32 6.99 5.71
C ALA A 33 -5.98 5.91 4.83
N ALA A 34 -5.29 5.42 3.80
CA ALA A 34 -5.78 4.36 2.92
C ALA A 34 -6.01 3.04 3.67
N LEU A 35 -5.08 2.66 4.56
CA LEU A 35 -5.23 1.46 5.39
C LEU A 35 -6.41 1.56 6.36
N GLN A 36 -6.62 2.72 7.00
CA GLN A 36 -7.77 2.93 7.89
C GLN A 36 -9.11 2.83 7.16
N GLN A 37 -9.20 3.40 5.95
CA GLN A 37 -10.41 3.28 5.13
C GLN A 37 -10.65 1.83 4.69
N THR A 38 -9.58 1.12 4.30
CA THR A 38 -9.66 -0.29 3.89
C THR A 38 -10.14 -1.17 5.04
N GLU A 39 -9.61 -0.97 6.25
CA GLU A 39 -10.05 -1.72 7.43
C GLU A 39 -11.53 -1.52 7.72
N THR A 40 -12.00 -0.27 7.62
CA THR A 40 -13.41 0.08 7.81
C THR A 40 -14.30 -0.66 6.82
N LEU A 41 -13.95 -0.66 5.54
CA LEU A 41 -14.71 -1.34 4.49
C LEU A 41 -14.73 -2.87 4.68
N ILE A 42 -13.61 -3.47 5.07
CA ILE A 42 -13.53 -4.92 5.32
C ILE A 42 -14.40 -5.32 6.52
N ARG A 43 -14.40 -4.52 7.60
CA ARG A 43 -15.28 -4.76 8.76
C ARG A 43 -16.75 -4.63 8.38
N GLN A 44 -17.12 -3.59 7.65
CA GLN A 44 -18.49 -3.40 7.16
C GLN A 44 -18.94 -4.56 6.26
N LEU A 45 -18.06 -5.04 5.37
CA LEU A 45 -18.37 -6.19 4.52
C LEU A 45 -18.58 -7.47 5.34
N ALA A 46 -17.77 -7.69 6.37
CA ALA A 46 -17.92 -8.82 7.29
C ALA A 46 -19.24 -8.75 8.07
N GLU A 47 -19.63 -7.57 8.56
CA GLU A 47 -20.92 -7.35 9.24
C GLU A 47 -22.11 -7.62 8.32
N ILE A 48 -22.09 -7.09 7.08
CA ILE A 48 -23.14 -7.35 6.08
C ILE A 48 -23.21 -8.84 5.74
N SER A 49 -22.07 -9.53 5.63
CA SER A 49 -22.02 -10.97 5.41
C SER A 49 -22.77 -11.73 6.50
N VAL A 50 -22.54 -11.38 7.77
CA VAL A 50 -23.22 -11.99 8.92
C VAL A 50 -24.71 -11.68 8.91
N LEU A 51 -25.11 -10.41 8.78
CA LEU A 51 -26.52 -10.00 8.78
C LEU A 51 -27.31 -10.71 7.67
N THR A 52 -26.74 -10.79 6.46
CA THR A 52 -27.44 -11.43 5.34
C THR A 52 -27.50 -12.96 5.47
N ALA A 53 -26.56 -13.57 6.18
CA ALA A 53 -26.59 -15.01 6.44
C ALA A 53 -27.54 -15.37 7.60
N ALA A 54 -27.49 -14.62 8.69
CA ALA A 54 -28.22 -14.90 9.92
C ALA A 54 -29.68 -14.44 9.89
N ASP A 55 -29.95 -13.22 9.40
CA ASP A 55 -31.27 -12.58 9.58
C ASP A 55 -32.20 -12.77 8.37
N ILE A 56 -31.65 -13.05 7.20
CA ILE A 56 -32.41 -13.21 5.95
C ILE A 56 -32.45 -14.69 5.51
N GLY A 57 -31.62 -15.55 6.10
CA GLY A 57 -31.43 -16.94 5.65
C GLY A 57 -30.67 -17.05 4.31
N GLY A 58 -29.91 -16.00 3.95
CA GLY A 58 -29.03 -16.01 2.78
C GLY A 58 -27.74 -16.78 3.02
N LYS A 59 -26.92 -16.94 1.97
CA LYS A 59 -25.56 -17.48 2.10
C LYS A 59 -24.57 -16.39 2.55
N THR A 60 -23.44 -16.76 3.14
CA THR A 60 -22.39 -15.80 3.54
C THR A 60 -21.78 -15.10 2.31
N ALA A 61 -21.08 -13.98 2.52
CA ALA A 61 -20.34 -13.32 1.43
C ALA A 61 -19.31 -14.27 0.77
N LEU A 62 -18.67 -15.14 1.55
CA LEU A 62 -17.75 -16.16 1.04
C LEU A 62 -18.47 -17.15 0.11
N ASP A 63 -19.63 -17.65 0.51
CA ASP A 63 -20.43 -18.57 -0.32
C ASP A 63 -20.88 -17.91 -1.64
N ARG A 64 -21.13 -16.60 -1.62
CA ARG A 64 -21.47 -15.82 -2.82
C ARG A 64 -20.25 -15.64 -3.72
N ALA A 65 -19.07 -15.37 -3.16
CA ALA A 65 -17.82 -15.28 -3.89
C ALA A 65 -17.48 -16.62 -4.56
N MET A 66 -17.56 -17.74 -3.82
CA MET A 66 -17.32 -19.07 -4.36
C MET A 66 -18.27 -19.44 -5.51
N LYS A 67 -19.49 -18.88 -5.55
CA LYS A 67 -20.45 -19.08 -6.65
C LYS A 67 -20.08 -18.33 -7.94
N GLN A 68 -19.30 -17.26 -7.86
CA GLN A 68 -18.87 -16.47 -9.02
C GLN A 68 -17.55 -16.95 -9.63
N ASP A 69 -17.16 -18.21 -9.39
CA ASP A 69 -15.83 -18.75 -9.72
C ASP A 69 -14.68 -17.86 -9.19
N PHE A 70 -14.96 -17.11 -8.13
CA PHE A 70 -13.94 -16.35 -7.43
C PHE A 70 -13.11 -17.36 -6.62
N HIS A 71 -12.04 -17.86 -7.22
CA HIS A 71 -11.09 -18.74 -6.54
C HIS A 71 -10.62 -18.03 -5.27
N CYS A 72 -10.84 -18.66 -4.10
CA CYS A 72 -10.60 -18.09 -2.77
C CYS A 72 -9.12 -17.70 -2.57
N GLY A 73 -8.77 -16.50 -3.03
CA GLY A 73 -7.51 -15.80 -2.79
C GLY A 73 -7.73 -14.30 -2.55
N CYS A 74 -8.98 -13.85 -2.40
CA CYS A 74 -9.28 -12.47 -2.07
C CYS A 74 -9.21 -12.27 -0.57
N TRP A 75 -8.22 -11.47 -0.16
CA TRP A 75 -8.06 -11.00 1.19
C TRP A 75 -9.34 -10.35 1.76
N LEU A 76 -10.23 -9.79 0.94
CA LEU A 76 -11.48 -9.18 1.41
C LEU A 76 -12.51 -10.19 1.97
N MET A 77 -12.36 -11.48 1.67
CA MET A 77 -13.22 -12.55 2.20
C MET A 77 -12.60 -13.27 3.41
N GLU A 78 -11.35 -12.92 3.76
CA GLU A 78 -10.68 -13.40 4.96
C GLU A 78 -11.16 -12.64 6.20
N LYS A 79 -10.77 -13.12 7.39
CA LYS A 79 -10.96 -12.35 8.62
C LYS A 79 -10.27 -10.98 8.50
N PRO A 80 -10.88 -9.89 9.00
CA PRO A 80 -10.31 -8.55 8.90
C PRO A 80 -8.85 -8.47 9.32
N GLU A 81 -8.45 -9.20 10.37
CA GLU A 81 -7.06 -9.21 10.86
C GLU A 81 -6.08 -9.83 9.86
N THR A 82 -6.46 -10.90 9.17
CA THR A 82 -5.63 -11.56 8.15
C THR A 82 -5.57 -10.72 6.89
N ALA A 83 -6.72 -10.20 6.46
CA ALA A 83 -6.85 -9.33 5.30
C ALA A 83 -5.96 -8.08 5.42
N MET A 84 -6.07 -7.39 6.55
CA MET A 84 -5.31 -6.17 6.80
C MET A 84 -3.81 -6.41 6.87
N LYS A 85 -3.36 -7.54 7.42
CA LYS A 85 -1.93 -7.90 7.43
C LYS A 85 -1.38 -8.07 6.02
N ALA A 86 -2.09 -8.80 5.16
CA ALA A 86 -1.66 -9.03 3.79
C ALA A 86 -1.66 -7.74 2.95
N ILE A 87 -2.74 -6.95 3.05
CA ILE A 87 -2.86 -5.67 2.34
C ILE A 87 -1.78 -4.69 2.78
N THR A 88 -1.54 -4.56 4.09
CA THR A 88 -0.49 -3.68 4.62
C THR A 88 0.88 -4.07 4.09
N ARG A 89 1.22 -5.37 4.14
CA ARG A 89 2.50 -5.86 3.61
C ARG A 89 2.64 -5.56 2.13
N ASN A 90 1.62 -5.84 1.32
CA ASN A 90 1.69 -5.62 -0.13
C ASN A 90 1.87 -4.14 -0.45
N LEU A 91 1.08 -3.27 0.20
CA LEU A 91 1.18 -1.82 0.02
C LEU A 91 2.56 -1.29 0.43
N ASP A 92 3.09 -1.73 1.57
CA ASP A 92 4.42 -1.32 2.03
C ASP A 92 5.53 -1.81 1.08
N CYS A 93 5.39 -3.01 0.49
CA CYS A 93 6.32 -3.51 -0.53
C CYS A 93 6.24 -2.72 -1.84
N GLU A 94 5.06 -2.31 -2.29
CA GLU A 94 4.88 -1.47 -3.48
C GLU A 94 5.45 -0.07 -3.28
N ILE A 95 5.15 0.56 -2.14
CA ILE A 95 5.72 1.86 -1.76
C ILE A 95 7.24 1.78 -1.73
N TRP A 96 7.81 0.74 -1.11
CA TRP A 96 9.25 0.55 -1.08
C TRP A 96 9.85 0.43 -2.48
N ARG A 97 9.23 -0.37 -3.36
CA ARG A 97 9.69 -0.54 -4.74
C ARG A 97 9.67 0.77 -5.52
N ASP A 98 8.59 1.55 -5.42
CA ASP A 98 8.48 2.86 -6.06
C ASP A 98 9.59 3.81 -5.58
N LEU A 99 9.80 3.89 -4.26
CA LEU A 99 10.85 4.74 -3.68
C LEU A 99 12.25 4.33 -4.16
N MET A 100 12.54 3.03 -4.18
CA MET A 100 13.82 2.50 -4.64
C MET A 100 14.06 2.76 -6.14
N GLN A 101 13.00 2.69 -6.96
CA GLN A 101 13.08 2.98 -8.39
C GLN A 101 13.31 4.48 -8.63
N ARG A 102 12.55 5.36 -7.97
CA ARG A 102 12.63 6.82 -8.15
C ARG A 102 13.93 7.43 -7.64
N SER A 103 14.55 6.81 -6.64
CA SER A 103 15.85 7.25 -6.12
C SER A 103 17.04 6.80 -6.96
N GLY A 104 16.85 5.95 -7.98
CA GLY A 104 17.94 5.33 -8.73
C GLY A 104 18.75 4.32 -7.92
N MET A 105 18.36 4.00 -6.68
CA MET A 105 19.08 3.04 -5.83
C MET A 105 19.13 1.63 -6.45
N LEU A 106 18.08 1.20 -7.16
CA LEU A 106 18.11 -0.09 -7.87
C LEU A 106 19.26 -0.13 -8.89
N SER A 107 19.39 0.92 -9.70
CA SER A 107 20.43 1.02 -10.72
C SER A 107 21.85 1.07 -10.13
N LEU A 108 22.01 1.64 -8.93
CA LEU A 108 23.29 1.63 -8.22
C LEU A 108 23.68 0.24 -7.71
N MET A 109 22.70 -0.55 -7.24
CA MET A 109 22.92 -1.92 -6.78
C MET A 109 23.30 -2.85 -7.93
N ASP A 110 22.67 -2.69 -9.10
CA ASP A 110 22.95 -3.51 -10.29
C ASP A 110 24.29 -3.15 -10.95
N ALA A 111 24.77 -1.91 -10.83
CA ALA A 111 26.01 -1.44 -11.44
C ALA A 111 27.30 -1.90 -10.72
N GLN A 112 27.18 -2.52 -9.54
CA GLN A 112 28.31 -3.09 -8.77
C GLN A 112 28.43 -4.62 -8.89
N GLY A 113 27.65 -5.23 -9.79
CA GLY A 113 27.64 -6.68 -10.07
C GLY A 113 28.52 -7.11 -11.23
#